data_AF-A0A3B8G696-F1
#
_entry.id   AF-A0A3B8G696-F1
#
_cell.length_a   1.000
_cell.length_b   1.000
_cell.length_c   1.000
_cell.angle_alpha   90.00
_cell.angle_beta   90.00
_cell.angle_gamma   90.00
#
_symmetry.space_group_name_H-M   'P 1'
#
loop_
_entity.id
_entity.type
_entity.pdbx_description
1 polymer ?
#
loop_
_entity_poly.entity_id
_entity_poly.type
_entity_poly.pdbx_seq_one_letter_code
_entity_poly.pdbx_strand_id
1 'polypeptide(L)'
;MSTSAQNQSIENVSIPDVLNAGIPAIIQNIRAAQRRVSCDDLTARFFDNAVQSAEMLHAQLIDVYNAEADSHNSLVDAAENMQLDLGLKGKEIEELQLEIEHLKRQQQDAIDDATHDANQRADNAERISIELETKLNEMTAMVELRNSQISTLKSQYKEIMKLDPFNLEKRYNKAKSERQELRKQVADLNQQLKKTIKDASEARVAFANKKAEVTALVNENAKFATLKKEMYGITEHRFPASKLHPTLGQISFFPRLLAYGISSPKEFNNERPYIVSKLDFAYQFCCDMGYAIDIRINEWLMPNFQPLAIFREFQPEGWVEFFHELICKEMESRRPELVRRVEWAQEVMLADAELPFEPEFIDDLATKGLHTLFDVVTRRHEQLVVELGLEETAARRLLDVCYARSDAWEKENGGTIYVR
;
A
#
# COMPACT_ATOMS: atom_id res chain seq x y z
N MET A 1 45.92 57.32 48.62
CA MET A 1 44.85 57.80 47.72
C MET A 1 44.74 56.81 46.59
N SER A 2 43.80 55.88 46.69
CA SER A 2 43.57 54.83 45.70
C SER A 2 42.46 55.33 44.77
N THR A 3 42.81 55.72 43.55
CA THR A 3 41.84 56.07 42.52
C THR A 3 41.21 54.79 42.00
N SER A 4 39.95 54.59 42.37
CA SER A 4 39.04 53.61 41.79
C SER A 4 38.88 53.88 40.30
N ALA A 5 39.24 52.89 39.47
CA ALA A 5 38.89 52.89 38.07
C ALA A 5 37.35 52.83 37.96
N GLN A 6 36.75 53.88 37.42
CA GLN A 6 35.36 53.88 37.02
C GLN A 6 35.19 52.83 35.92
N ASN A 7 34.41 51.77 36.20
CA ASN A 7 33.82 50.95 35.16
C ASN A 7 32.98 51.85 34.27
N GLN A 8 33.51 52.24 33.12
CA GLN A 8 32.71 52.80 32.03
C GLN A 8 31.88 51.64 31.50
N SER A 9 30.58 51.66 31.78
CA SER A 9 29.60 50.83 31.09
C SER A 9 29.73 51.12 29.60
N ILE A 10 30.13 50.11 28.82
CA ILE A 10 30.10 50.14 27.37
C ILE A 10 28.62 50.18 27.00
N GLU A 11 28.12 51.34 26.58
CA GLU A 11 26.79 51.44 25.97
C GLU A 11 26.75 50.50 24.77
N ASN A 12 25.62 49.81 24.57
CA ASN A 12 25.38 49.02 23.35
C ASN A 12 25.23 49.99 22.17
N VAL A 13 26.37 50.46 21.66
CA VAL A 13 26.43 51.28 20.45
C VAL A 13 26.16 50.32 19.28
N SER A 14 25.12 50.59 18.50
CA SER A 14 24.82 49.75 17.34
C SER A 14 25.95 49.87 16.31
N ILE A 15 26.21 48.80 15.56
CA ILE A 15 27.21 48.81 14.48
C ILE A 15 27.00 50.02 13.52
N PRO A 16 25.75 50.38 13.15
CA PRO A 16 25.46 51.62 12.43
C PRO A 16 25.96 52.89 13.13
N ASP A 17 25.76 53.02 14.44
CA ASP A 17 26.18 54.21 15.20
C ASP A 17 27.71 54.33 15.28
N VAL A 18 28.42 53.20 15.43
CA VAL A 18 29.89 53.16 15.41
C VAL A 18 30.43 53.57 14.04
N LEU A 19 29.81 53.11 12.95
CA LEU A 19 30.27 53.37 11.59
C LEU A 19 29.90 54.78 11.09
N ASN A 20 28.71 55.27 11.48
CA ASN A 20 28.24 56.63 11.19
C ASN A 20 29.03 57.70 11.96
N ALA A 21 29.57 57.38 13.14
CA ALA A 21 30.45 58.29 13.88
C ALA A 21 31.93 58.12 13.47
N GLY A 22 32.38 56.89 13.25
CA GLY A 22 33.79 56.53 13.04
C GLY A 22 34.34 56.96 11.69
N ILE A 23 33.60 56.71 10.59
CA ILE A 23 34.09 57.03 9.24
C ILE A 23 34.21 58.56 9.01
N PRO A 24 33.23 59.40 9.41
CA PRO A 24 33.38 60.84 9.34
C PRO A 24 34.54 61.38 10.21
N ALA A 25 34.79 60.79 11.38
CA ALA A 25 35.93 61.15 12.22
C ALA A 25 37.28 60.82 11.55
N ILE A 26 37.37 59.68 10.87
CA ILE A 26 38.55 59.30 10.07
C ILE A 26 38.77 60.31 8.93
N ILE A 27 37.72 60.64 8.17
CA ILE A 27 37.78 61.65 7.10
C ILE A 27 38.24 63.01 7.65
N GLN A 28 37.71 63.43 8.79
CA GLN A 28 38.09 64.68 9.43
C GLN A 28 39.56 64.69 9.87
N ASN A 29 40.06 63.58 10.42
CA ASN A 29 41.46 63.43 10.81
C ASN A 29 42.40 63.46 9.59
N ILE A 30 42.04 62.79 8.49
CA ILE A 30 42.80 62.81 7.24
C ILE A 30 42.86 64.23 6.67
N ARG A 31 41.72 64.94 6.60
CA ARG A 31 41.67 66.35 6.14
C ARG A 31 42.43 67.30 7.07
N ALA A 32 42.43 67.05 8.38
CA ALA A 32 43.20 67.85 9.33
C ALA A 32 44.72 67.65 9.17
N ALA A 33 45.16 66.42 8.88
CA ALA A 33 46.55 66.10 8.58
C ALA A 33 47.02 66.77 7.27
N GLN A 34 46.21 66.69 6.21
CA GLN A 34 46.49 67.32 4.91
C GLN A 34 46.71 68.84 5.03
N ARG A 35 46.00 69.54 5.92
CA ARG A 35 46.17 70.99 6.15
C ARG A 35 47.44 71.38 6.91
N ARG A 36 48.05 70.45 7.64
CA ARG A 36 49.18 70.72 8.55
C ARG A 36 50.53 70.27 7.99
N VAL A 37 50.53 69.39 6.99
CA VAL A 37 51.75 68.84 6.39
C VAL A 37 52.00 69.53 5.04
N SER A 38 53.22 70.02 4.81
CA SER A 38 53.63 70.52 3.49
C SER A 38 53.78 69.34 2.53
N CYS A 39 52.83 69.18 1.63
CA CYS A 39 52.76 68.05 0.71
C CYS A 39 53.21 68.46 -0.70
N ASP A 40 53.85 67.56 -1.43
CA ASP A 40 53.95 67.64 -2.89
C ASP A 40 52.63 67.18 -3.53
N ASP A 41 52.45 67.41 -4.83
CA ASP A 41 51.21 67.09 -5.56
C ASP A 41 50.83 65.61 -5.45
N LEU A 42 51.82 64.71 -5.35
CA LEU A 42 51.59 63.28 -5.23
C LEU A 42 51.03 62.93 -3.84
N THR A 43 51.61 63.48 -2.77
CA THR A 43 51.15 63.25 -1.40
C THR A 43 49.75 63.85 -1.18
N ALA A 44 49.46 65.01 -1.78
CA ALA A 44 48.12 65.60 -1.72
C ALA A 44 47.06 64.70 -2.36
N ARG A 45 47.36 64.09 -3.52
CA ARG A 45 46.48 63.12 -4.19
C ARG A 45 46.25 61.86 -3.37
N PHE A 46 47.25 61.37 -2.62
CA PHE A 46 47.06 60.22 -1.74
C PHE A 46 46.08 60.52 -0.60
N PHE A 47 46.12 61.73 -0.02
CA PHE A 47 45.13 62.15 0.98
C PHE A 47 43.72 62.24 0.39
N ASP A 48 43.57 62.81 -0.82
CA ASP A 48 42.27 62.90 -1.49
C ASP A 48 41.71 61.52 -1.85
N ASN A 49 42.55 60.61 -2.34
CA ASN A 49 42.15 59.22 -2.61
C ASN A 49 41.73 58.47 -1.33
N ALA A 50 42.41 58.72 -0.21
CA ALA A 50 42.06 58.10 1.07
C ALA A 50 40.71 58.60 1.61
N VAL A 51 40.43 59.91 1.46
CA VAL A 51 39.11 60.48 1.77
C VAL A 51 38.03 59.88 0.88
N GLN A 52 38.25 59.85 -0.44
CA GLN A 52 37.29 59.27 -1.38
C GLN A 52 37.03 57.78 -1.10
N SER A 53 38.08 57.02 -0.76
CA SER A 53 37.94 55.60 -0.42
C SER A 53 37.12 55.41 0.86
N ALA A 54 37.30 56.27 1.87
CA ALA A 54 36.51 56.24 3.10
C ALA A 54 35.04 56.64 2.86
N GLU A 55 34.78 57.65 2.03
CA GLU A 55 33.43 58.07 1.62
C GLU A 55 32.72 56.97 0.81
N MET A 56 33.45 56.31 -0.11
CA MET A 56 32.92 55.19 -0.89
C MET A 56 32.60 53.97 -0.01
N LEU A 57 33.47 53.64 0.95
CA LEU A 57 33.23 52.55 1.91
C LEU A 57 32.01 52.84 2.77
N HIS A 58 31.80 54.09 3.19
CA HIS A 58 30.61 54.49 3.93
C HIS A 58 29.32 54.28 3.13
N ALA A 59 29.31 54.71 1.86
CA ALA A 59 28.16 54.54 0.98
C ALA A 59 27.84 53.06 0.74
N GLN A 60 28.85 52.24 0.43
CA GLN A 60 28.69 50.79 0.24
C GLN A 60 28.11 50.11 1.49
N LEU A 61 28.51 50.57 2.68
CA LEU A 61 28.05 49.98 3.92
C LEU A 61 26.59 50.34 4.22
N ILE A 62 26.14 51.54 3.85
CA ILE A 62 24.73 51.93 3.89
C ILE A 62 23.91 51.04 2.93
N ASP A 63 24.41 50.80 1.72
CA ASP A 63 23.72 49.96 0.74
C ASP A 63 23.58 48.51 1.23
N VAL A 64 24.64 47.94 1.81
CA VAL A 64 24.60 46.59 2.40
C VAL A 64 23.61 46.53 3.55
N TYR A 65 23.59 47.53 4.43
CA TYR A 65 22.65 47.56 5.56
C TYR A 65 21.19 47.68 5.11
N ASN A 66 20.91 48.50 4.10
CA ASN A 66 19.57 48.62 3.53
C ASN A 66 19.13 47.30 2.88
N ALA A 67 20.03 46.64 2.13
CA ALA A 67 19.76 45.33 1.53
C ALA A 67 19.49 44.25 2.59
N GLU A 68 20.23 44.28 3.70
CA GLU A 68 20.00 43.39 4.84
C GLU A 68 18.66 43.66 5.53
N ALA A 69 18.29 44.93 5.72
CA ALA A 69 16.99 45.32 6.26
C ALA A 69 15.83 44.88 5.36
N ASP A 70 15.95 45.05 4.04
CA ASP A 70 14.96 44.58 3.07
C ASP A 70 14.84 43.06 3.07
N SER A 71 15.97 42.35 3.15
CA SER A 71 15.98 40.89 3.27
C SER A 71 15.33 40.43 4.57
N HIS A 72 15.59 41.13 5.68
CA HIS A 72 14.99 40.80 6.97
C HIS A 72 13.47 41.01 6.93
N ASN A 73 13.00 42.13 6.37
CA ASN A 73 11.57 42.39 6.21
C ASN A 73 10.88 41.31 5.37
N SER A 74 11.53 40.90 4.27
CA SER A 74 11.02 39.82 3.42
C SER A 74 10.90 38.48 4.16
N LEU A 75 11.86 38.17 5.05
CA LEU A 75 11.81 36.98 5.89
C LEU A 75 10.70 37.05 6.95
N VAL A 76 10.46 38.24 7.53
CA VAL A 76 9.35 38.46 8.46
C VAL A 76 8.01 38.24 7.76
N ASP A 77 7.82 38.84 6.58
CA ASP A 77 6.59 38.65 5.79
C ASP A 77 6.36 37.18 5.44
N ALA A 78 7.42 36.46 5.06
CA ALA A 78 7.35 35.02 4.78
C ALA A 78 6.97 34.21 6.03
N ALA A 79 7.53 34.55 7.19
CA ALA A 79 7.21 33.89 8.45
C ALA A 79 5.76 34.14 8.89
N GLU A 80 5.27 35.37 8.76
CA GLU A 80 3.87 35.73 9.06
C GLU A 80 2.89 34.98 8.15
N ASN A 81 3.20 34.90 6.85
CA ASN A 81 2.39 34.14 5.90
C ASN A 81 2.37 32.64 6.24
N MET A 82 3.52 32.06 6.58
CA MET A 82 3.61 30.66 6.99
C MET A 82 2.82 30.41 8.28
N GLN A 83 2.87 31.32 9.24
CA GLN A 83 2.08 31.22 10.48
C GLN A 83 0.58 31.27 10.21
N LEU A 84 0.13 32.10 9.26
CA LEU A 84 -1.27 32.18 8.87
C LEU A 84 -1.73 30.89 8.17
N ASP A 85 -0.94 30.34 7.25
CA ASP A 85 -1.24 29.07 6.57
C ASP A 85 -1.32 27.91 7.56
N LEU A 86 -0.40 27.84 8.51
CA LEU A 86 -0.40 26.83 9.58
C LEU A 86 -1.67 26.94 10.45
N GLY A 87 -2.12 28.18 10.74
CA GLY A 87 -3.39 28.42 11.44
C GLY A 87 -4.62 27.95 10.65
N LEU A 88 -4.63 28.12 9.33
CA LEU A 88 -5.70 27.62 8.46
C LEU A 88 -5.70 26.08 8.40
N LYS A 89 -4.53 25.47 8.26
CA LYS A 89 -4.38 24.01 8.31
C LYS A 89 -4.79 23.41 9.64
N GLY A 90 -4.52 24.10 10.76
CA GLY A 90 -5.00 23.71 12.08
C GLY A 90 -6.53 23.61 12.14
N LYS A 91 -7.24 24.61 11.59
CA LYS A 91 -8.71 24.59 11.52
C LYS A 91 -9.25 23.48 10.63
N GLU A 92 -8.63 23.24 9.48
CA GLU A 92 -9.00 22.15 8.56
C GLU A 92 -8.87 20.78 9.27
N ILE A 93 -7.81 20.59 10.06
CA ILE A 93 -7.64 19.38 10.87
C ILE A 93 -8.75 19.25 11.93
N GLU A 94 -9.11 20.32 12.63
CA GLU A 94 -10.20 20.31 13.63
C GLU A 94 -11.55 19.95 12.98
N GLU A 95 -11.86 20.51 11.82
CA GLU A 95 -13.08 20.21 11.07
C GLU A 95 -13.14 18.74 10.63
N LEU A 96 -12.03 18.21 10.07
CA LEU A 96 -11.92 16.80 9.68
C LEU A 96 -12.04 15.85 10.88
N GLN A 97 -11.49 16.23 12.04
CA GLN A 97 -11.62 15.44 13.26
C GLN A 97 -13.08 15.35 13.73
N LEU A 98 -13.83 16.47 13.67
CA LEU A 98 -15.25 16.49 14.00
C LEU A 98 -16.08 15.64 13.03
N GLU A 99 -15.76 15.66 11.72
CA GLU A 99 -16.44 14.85 10.72
C GLU A 99 -16.18 13.34 10.94
N ILE A 100 -14.94 12.97 11.27
CA ILE A 100 -14.58 11.59 11.63
C ILE A 100 -15.36 11.11 12.87
N GLU A 101 -15.47 11.94 13.91
CA GLU A 101 -16.27 11.59 15.09
C GLU A 101 -17.75 11.42 14.76
N HIS A 102 -18.30 12.28 13.90
CA HIS A 102 -19.68 12.19 13.46
C HIS A 102 -19.95 10.90 12.68
N LEU A 103 -19.08 10.56 11.71
CA LEU A 103 -19.19 9.32 10.94
C LEU A 103 -19.05 8.08 11.82
N LYS A 104 -18.15 8.09 12.80
CA LYS A 104 -18.02 6.99 13.77
C LYS A 104 -19.31 6.78 14.57
N ARG A 105 -19.96 7.85 15.02
CA ARG A 105 -21.27 7.75 15.70
C ARG A 105 -22.34 7.17 14.79
N GLN A 106 -22.47 7.69 13.56
CA GLN A 106 -23.44 7.16 12.60
C GLN A 106 -23.23 5.67 12.30
N GLN A 107 -21.97 5.25 12.17
CA GLN A 107 -21.64 3.84 11.93
C GLN A 107 -22.00 2.96 13.15
N GLN A 108 -21.75 3.45 14.36
CA GLN A 108 -22.12 2.74 15.58
C GLN A 108 -23.63 2.59 15.72
N ASP A 109 -24.39 3.66 15.48
CA ASP A 109 -25.85 3.63 15.52
C ASP A 109 -26.42 2.61 14.50
N ALA A 110 -25.86 2.57 13.28
CA ALA A 110 -26.25 1.60 12.26
C ALA A 110 -25.93 0.14 12.63
N ILE A 111 -24.81 -0.09 13.34
CA ILE A 111 -24.45 -1.41 13.87
C ILE A 111 -25.42 -1.82 14.97
N ASP A 112 -25.74 -0.91 15.88
CA ASP A 112 -26.65 -1.16 17.00
C ASP A 112 -28.06 -1.50 16.49
N ASP A 113 -28.56 -0.73 15.51
CA ASP A 113 -29.83 -0.99 14.84
C ASP A 113 -29.84 -2.36 14.14
N ALA A 114 -28.81 -2.68 13.35
CA ALA A 114 -28.71 -3.95 12.65
C ALA A 114 -28.62 -5.15 13.63
N THR A 115 -27.91 -4.97 14.74
CA THR A 115 -27.77 -5.98 15.79
C THR A 115 -29.09 -6.20 16.51
N HIS A 116 -29.82 -5.12 16.81
CA HIS A 116 -31.15 -5.19 17.40
C HIS A 116 -32.13 -5.93 16.50
N ASP A 117 -32.13 -5.61 15.20
CA ASP A 117 -32.97 -6.25 14.18
C ASP A 117 -32.67 -7.75 14.05
N ALA A 118 -31.38 -8.12 14.07
CA ALA A 118 -30.95 -9.51 14.01
C ALA A 118 -31.41 -10.30 15.25
N ASN A 119 -31.27 -9.71 16.44
CA ASN A 119 -31.71 -10.33 17.69
C ASN A 119 -33.23 -10.54 17.70
N GLN A 120 -34.02 -9.55 17.28
CA GLN A 120 -35.47 -9.72 17.18
C GLN A 120 -35.88 -10.87 16.23
N ARG A 121 -35.16 -11.03 15.11
CA ARG A 121 -35.43 -12.14 14.17
C ARG A 121 -35.05 -13.49 14.78
N ALA A 122 -33.93 -13.55 15.52
CA ALA A 122 -33.50 -14.75 16.22
C ALA A 122 -34.53 -15.17 17.29
N ASP A 123 -34.95 -14.23 18.14
CA ASP A 123 -35.96 -14.47 19.19
C ASP A 123 -37.29 -14.95 18.60
N ASN A 124 -37.73 -14.35 17.48
CA ASN A 124 -38.96 -14.79 16.81
C ASN A 124 -38.83 -16.19 16.20
N ALA A 125 -37.66 -16.52 15.63
CA ALA A 125 -37.40 -17.85 15.09
C ALA A 125 -37.36 -18.91 16.20
N GLU A 126 -36.74 -18.61 17.34
CA GLU A 126 -36.70 -19.49 18.50
C GLU A 126 -38.11 -19.74 19.04
N ARG A 127 -38.93 -18.69 19.18
CA ARG A 127 -40.34 -18.82 19.58
C ARG A 127 -41.13 -19.74 18.65
N ILE A 128 -40.96 -19.59 17.33
CA ILE A 128 -41.63 -20.46 16.34
C ILE A 128 -41.15 -21.91 16.47
N SER A 129 -39.86 -22.13 16.70
CA SER A 129 -39.30 -23.46 16.91
C SER A 129 -39.92 -24.15 18.11
N ILE A 130 -40.02 -23.45 19.25
CA ILE A 130 -40.65 -23.97 20.47
C ILE A 130 -42.13 -24.33 20.21
N GLU A 131 -42.86 -23.49 19.47
CA GLU A 131 -44.27 -23.74 19.15
C GLU A 131 -44.42 -25.00 18.27
N LEU A 132 -43.57 -25.16 17.26
CA LEU A 132 -43.57 -26.34 16.38
C LEU A 132 -43.20 -27.62 17.13
N GLU A 133 -42.23 -27.55 18.03
CA GLU A 133 -41.82 -28.68 18.88
C GLU A 133 -42.94 -29.11 19.83
N THR A 134 -43.66 -28.14 20.39
CA THR A 134 -44.85 -28.39 21.23
C THR A 134 -45.93 -29.12 20.42
N LYS A 135 -46.26 -28.63 19.22
CA LYS A 135 -47.24 -29.28 18.32
C LYS A 135 -46.82 -30.69 17.89
N LEU A 136 -45.52 -30.90 17.66
CA LEU A 136 -44.98 -32.22 17.32
C LEU A 136 -45.18 -33.21 18.48
N ASN A 137 -44.93 -32.77 19.72
CA ASN A 137 -45.12 -33.60 20.90
C ASN A 137 -46.60 -33.97 21.10
N GLU A 138 -47.51 -33.01 20.93
CA GLU A 138 -48.97 -33.28 20.97
C GLU A 138 -49.40 -34.29 19.91
N MET A 139 -48.91 -34.16 18.68
CA MET A 139 -49.27 -35.06 17.58
C MET A 139 -48.70 -36.47 17.79
N THR A 140 -47.48 -36.57 18.34
CA THR A 140 -46.87 -37.85 18.73
C THR A 140 -47.72 -38.57 19.78
N ALA A 141 -48.13 -37.87 20.84
CA ALA A 141 -48.99 -38.43 21.89
C ALA A 141 -50.36 -38.89 21.34
N MET A 142 -50.93 -38.15 20.39
CA MET A 142 -52.16 -38.54 19.71
C MET A 142 -52.00 -39.84 18.89
N VAL A 143 -50.88 -40.02 18.20
CA VAL A 143 -50.59 -41.26 17.45
C VAL A 143 -50.45 -42.45 18.40
N GLU A 144 -49.76 -42.28 19.53
CA GLU A 144 -49.65 -43.32 20.56
C GLU A 144 -51.01 -43.72 21.13
N LEU A 145 -51.88 -42.74 21.41
CA LEU A 145 -53.26 -42.98 21.84
C LEU A 145 -54.06 -43.76 20.79
N ARG A 146 -53.94 -43.40 19.50
CA ARG A 146 -54.63 -44.13 18.42
C ARG A 146 -54.12 -45.56 18.29
N ASN A 147 -52.81 -45.77 18.45
CA ASN A 147 -52.22 -47.11 18.43
C ASN A 147 -52.73 -47.98 19.59
N SER A 148 -52.90 -47.40 20.79
CA SER A 148 -53.47 -48.14 21.93
C SER A 148 -54.94 -48.51 21.67
N GLN A 149 -55.75 -47.60 21.11
CA GLN A 149 -57.13 -47.88 20.72
C GLN A 149 -57.22 -49.02 19.70
N ILE A 150 -56.34 -49.03 18.69
CA ILE A 150 -56.26 -50.12 17.70
C ILE A 150 -55.93 -51.45 18.38
N SER A 151 -55.03 -51.46 19.35
CA SER A 151 -54.69 -52.67 20.12
C SER A 151 -55.89 -53.21 20.90
N THR A 152 -56.64 -52.32 21.57
CA THR A 152 -57.85 -52.67 22.31
C THR A 152 -58.93 -53.23 21.38
N LEU A 153 -59.16 -52.59 20.23
CA LEU A 153 -60.11 -53.07 19.23
C LEU A 153 -59.71 -54.44 18.67
N LYS A 154 -58.42 -54.70 18.45
CA LYS A 154 -57.91 -56.03 18.05
C LYS A 154 -58.17 -57.09 19.12
N SER A 155 -58.08 -56.74 20.40
CA SER A 155 -58.41 -57.66 21.51
C SER A 155 -59.90 -57.99 21.56
N GLN A 156 -60.76 -56.97 21.49
CA GLN A 156 -62.23 -57.13 21.45
C GLN A 156 -62.68 -57.95 20.23
N TYR A 157 -62.04 -57.74 19.08
CA TYR A 157 -62.28 -58.53 17.88
C TYR A 157 -61.98 -60.03 18.09
N LYS A 158 -60.90 -60.37 18.82
CA LYS A 158 -60.56 -61.75 19.18
C LYS A 158 -61.57 -62.40 20.13
N GLU A 159 -62.20 -61.63 21.02
CA GLU A 159 -63.27 -62.12 21.90
C GLU A 159 -64.57 -62.39 21.14
N ILE A 160 -64.95 -61.49 20.23
CA ILE A 160 -66.15 -61.64 19.39
C ILE A 160 -66.04 -62.85 18.43
N MET A 161 -64.82 -63.23 18.04
CA MET A 161 -64.56 -64.43 17.22
C MET A 161 -64.85 -65.77 17.95
N LYS A 162 -65.04 -65.78 19.27
CA LYS A 162 -65.30 -67.01 20.04
C LYS A 162 -66.77 -67.44 20.10
N LEU A 163 -67.72 -66.63 19.60
CA LEU A 163 -69.13 -66.74 20.00
C LEU A 163 -70.14 -67.40 19.03
N ASP A 164 -69.88 -67.69 17.73
CA ASP A 164 -70.89 -68.44 16.94
C ASP A 164 -70.44 -68.89 15.53
N PRO A 165 -70.69 -70.14 15.06
CA PRO A 165 -70.19 -70.67 13.78
C PRO A 165 -70.99 -70.30 12.51
N PHE A 166 -72.18 -69.70 12.57
CA PHE A 166 -73.03 -69.57 11.36
C PHE A 166 -72.82 -68.26 10.55
N ASN A 167 -72.18 -67.24 11.13
CA ASN A 167 -71.75 -66.03 10.40
C ASN A 167 -70.27 -66.08 9.96
N LEU A 168 -69.57 -67.19 10.25
CA LEU A 168 -68.12 -67.30 10.10
C LEU A 168 -67.68 -67.38 8.64
N GLU A 169 -68.45 -68.02 7.76
CA GLU A 169 -68.06 -68.22 6.36
C GLU A 169 -68.15 -66.91 5.54
N LYS A 170 -69.19 -66.11 5.79
CA LYS A 170 -69.37 -64.79 5.16
C LYS A 170 -68.33 -63.79 5.67
N ARG A 171 -68.00 -63.85 6.97
CA ARG A 171 -66.93 -63.03 7.58
C ARG A 171 -65.54 -63.50 7.19
N TYR A 172 -65.31 -64.80 7.01
CA TYR A 172 -64.03 -65.36 6.55
C TYR A 172 -63.73 -64.95 5.11
N ASN A 173 -64.72 -65.00 4.22
CA ASN A 173 -64.54 -64.56 2.84
C ASN A 173 -64.29 -63.05 2.75
N LYS A 174 -64.98 -62.23 3.55
CA LYS A 174 -64.72 -60.78 3.65
C LYS A 174 -63.37 -60.47 4.30
N ALA A 175 -62.98 -61.18 5.36
CA ALA A 175 -61.67 -61.03 5.99
C ALA A 175 -60.53 -61.53 5.09
N LYS A 176 -60.77 -62.52 4.22
CA LYS A 176 -59.82 -63.02 3.23
C LYS A 176 -59.62 -62.01 2.11
N SER A 177 -60.68 -61.37 1.61
CA SER A 177 -60.56 -60.28 0.63
C SER A 177 -59.87 -59.06 1.24
N GLU A 178 -60.29 -58.62 2.43
CA GLU A 178 -59.65 -57.50 3.15
C GLU A 178 -58.17 -57.80 3.45
N ARG A 179 -57.81 -59.05 3.80
CA ARG A 179 -56.42 -59.45 4.00
C ARG A 179 -55.61 -59.46 2.70
N GLN A 180 -56.20 -59.80 1.56
CA GLN A 180 -55.53 -59.70 0.25
C GLN A 180 -55.33 -58.23 -0.14
N GLU A 181 -56.32 -57.38 0.12
CA GLU A 181 -56.26 -55.95 -0.15
C GLU A 181 -55.24 -55.24 0.74
N LEU A 182 -55.23 -55.56 2.03
CA LEU A 182 -54.21 -55.09 2.97
C LEU A 182 -52.81 -55.60 2.61
N ARG A 183 -52.67 -56.84 2.12
CA ARG A 183 -51.38 -57.32 1.61
C ARG A 183 -50.91 -56.55 0.38
N LYS A 184 -51.82 -56.20 -0.54
CA LYS A 184 -51.50 -55.31 -1.66
C LYS A 184 -51.10 -53.92 -1.18
N GLN A 185 -51.88 -53.30 -0.29
CA GLN A 185 -51.54 -51.99 0.28
C GLN A 185 -50.19 -52.00 1.01
N VAL A 186 -49.89 -53.05 1.78
CA VAL A 186 -48.59 -53.19 2.46
C VAL A 186 -47.44 -53.38 1.45
N ALA A 187 -47.68 -54.08 0.34
CA ALA A 187 -46.69 -54.21 -0.73
C ALA A 187 -46.45 -52.86 -1.44
N ASP A 188 -47.52 -52.13 -1.78
CA ASP A 188 -47.46 -50.82 -2.42
C ASP A 188 -46.80 -49.78 -1.50
N LEU A 189 -47.16 -49.75 -0.21
CA LEU A 189 -46.54 -48.88 0.80
C LEU A 189 -45.05 -49.21 0.99
N ASN A 190 -44.67 -50.48 1.01
CA ASN A 190 -43.25 -50.87 1.07
C ASN A 190 -42.49 -50.45 -0.20
N GLN A 191 -43.13 -50.50 -1.36
CA GLN A 191 -42.53 -50.07 -2.61
C GLN A 191 -42.37 -48.54 -2.66
N GLN A 192 -43.38 -47.80 -2.18
CA GLN A 192 -43.30 -46.34 -2.00
C GLN A 192 -42.23 -45.95 -0.98
N LEU A 193 -42.13 -46.66 0.15
CA LEU A 193 -41.11 -46.43 1.18
C LEU A 193 -39.70 -46.65 0.63
N LYS A 194 -39.47 -47.72 -0.15
CA LYS A 194 -38.18 -47.95 -0.82
C LYS A 194 -37.84 -46.83 -1.79
N LYS A 195 -38.84 -46.34 -2.54
CA LYS A 195 -38.66 -45.23 -3.48
C LYS A 195 -38.30 -43.94 -2.74
N THR A 196 -39.05 -43.57 -1.70
CA THR A 196 -38.77 -42.35 -0.93
C THR A 196 -37.44 -42.40 -0.20
N ILE A 197 -37.01 -43.56 0.32
CA ILE A 197 -35.66 -43.72 0.89
C ILE A 197 -34.58 -43.47 -0.16
N LYS A 198 -34.77 -44.02 -1.37
CA LYS A 198 -33.83 -43.83 -2.48
C LYS A 198 -33.76 -42.35 -2.88
N ASP A 199 -34.92 -41.73 -3.14
CA ASP A 199 -35.02 -40.32 -3.54
C ASP A 199 -34.43 -39.39 -2.46
N ALA A 200 -34.65 -39.68 -1.16
CA ALA A 200 -34.06 -38.94 -0.06
C ALA A 200 -32.53 -39.10 0.03
N SER A 201 -32.01 -40.29 -0.30
CA SER A 201 -30.56 -40.51 -0.36
C SER A 201 -29.91 -39.73 -1.51
N GLU A 202 -30.54 -39.71 -2.68
CA GLU A 202 -30.07 -38.97 -3.85
C GLU A 202 -30.11 -37.45 -3.58
N ALA A 203 -31.18 -36.97 -2.96
CA ALA A 203 -31.31 -35.58 -2.53
C ALA A 203 -30.23 -35.17 -1.50
N ARG A 204 -29.90 -36.06 -0.55
CA ARG A 204 -28.81 -35.81 0.42
C ARG A 204 -27.45 -35.67 -0.26
N VAL A 205 -27.12 -36.54 -1.21
CA VAL A 205 -25.86 -36.46 -1.96
C VAL A 205 -25.81 -35.19 -2.80
N ALA A 206 -26.90 -34.87 -3.52
CA ALA A 206 -26.99 -33.66 -4.32
C ALA A 206 -26.85 -32.39 -3.44
N PHE A 207 -27.47 -32.37 -2.26
CA PHE A 207 -27.34 -31.27 -1.30
C PHE A 207 -25.91 -31.13 -0.78
N ALA A 208 -25.24 -32.23 -0.44
CA ALA A 208 -23.84 -32.21 0.01
C ALA A 208 -22.90 -31.64 -1.08
N ASN A 209 -23.09 -32.06 -2.34
CA ASN A 209 -22.33 -31.55 -3.47
C ASN A 209 -22.58 -30.05 -3.70
N LYS A 210 -23.85 -29.61 -3.72
CA LYS A 210 -24.18 -28.18 -3.84
C LYS A 210 -23.65 -27.35 -2.68
N LYS A 211 -23.66 -27.89 -1.45
CA LYS A 211 -23.09 -27.21 -0.28
C LYS A 211 -21.58 -27.01 -0.45
N ALA A 212 -20.86 -28.02 -0.91
CA ALA A 212 -19.42 -27.92 -1.19
C ALA A 212 -19.12 -26.88 -2.27
N GLU A 213 -19.90 -26.86 -3.36
CA GLU A 213 -19.78 -25.88 -4.44
C GLU A 213 -20.06 -24.45 -3.95
N VAL A 214 -21.11 -24.24 -3.17
CA VAL A 214 -21.41 -22.93 -2.55
C VAL A 214 -20.28 -22.48 -1.63
N THR A 215 -19.71 -23.38 -0.82
CA THR A 215 -18.56 -23.03 0.03
C THR A 215 -17.33 -22.65 -0.81
N ALA A 216 -17.07 -23.34 -1.92
CA ALA A 216 -15.98 -22.98 -2.83
C ALA A 216 -16.21 -21.60 -3.45
N LEU A 217 -17.43 -21.32 -3.92
CA LEU A 217 -17.79 -20.01 -4.49
C LEU A 217 -17.71 -18.88 -3.46
N VAL A 218 -18.13 -19.12 -2.20
CA VAL A 218 -17.98 -18.14 -1.11
C VAL A 218 -16.51 -17.81 -0.87
N ASN A 219 -15.64 -18.82 -0.87
CA ASN A 219 -14.21 -18.62 -0.71
C ASN A 219 -13.59 -17.85 -1.88
N GLU A 220 -14.00 -18.13 -3.12
CA GLU A 220 -13.57 -17.35 -4.29
C GLU A 220 -14.07 -15.90 -4.22
N ASN A 221 -15.33 -15.69 -3.83
CA ASN A 221 -15.90 -14.35 -3.75
C ASN A 221 -15.24 -13.51 -2.65
N ALA A 222 -14.84 -14.14 -1.54
CA ALA A 222 -14.03 -13.49 -0.50
C ALA A 222 -12.64 -13.08 -1.04
N LYS A 223 -11.98 -13.94 -1.83
CA LYS A 223 -10.72 -13.59 -2.51
C LYS A 223 -10.90 -12.41 -3.47
N PHE A 224 -11.96 -12.42 -4.27
CA PHE A 224 -12.27 -11.29 -5.17
C PHE A 224 -12.56 -10.01 -4.41
N ALA A 225 -13.25 -10.06 -3.27
CA ALA A 225 -13.50 -8.88 -2.44
C ALA A 225 -12.21 -8.29 -1.86
N THR A 226 -11.30 -9.14 -1.38
CA THR A 226 -9.96 -8.72 -0.93
C THR A 226 -9.16 -8.10 -2.08
N LEU A 227 -9.09 -8.79 -3.21
CA LEU A 227 -8.40 -8.31 -4.41
C LEU A 227 -8.98 -6.96 -4.87
N LYS A 228 -10.30 -6.82 -4.85
CA LYS A 228 -10.97 -5.56 -5.19
C LYS A 228 -10.55 -4.43 -4.25
N LYS A 229 -10.53 -4.69 -2.94
CA LYS A 229 -10.08 -3.72 -1.93
C LYS A 229 -8.62 -3.33 -2.11
N GLU A 230 -7.76 -4.29 -2.43
CA GLU A 230 -6.33 -4.06 -2.71
C GLU A 230 -6.13 -3.29 -4.03
N MET A 231 -6.85 -3.64 -5.09
CA MET A 231 -6.83 -2.94 -6.37
C MET A 231 -7.24 -1.48 -6.23
N TYR A 232 -8.32 -1.19 -5.49
CA TYR A 232 -8.75 0.19 -5.27
C TYR A 232 -7.85 0.94 -4.28
N GLY A 233 -7.38 0.29 -3.20
CA GLY A 233 -6.50 0.91 -2.22
C GLY A 233 -5.14 1.32 -2.81
N ILE A 234 -4.58 0.52 -3.72
CA ILE A 234 -3.36 0.89 -4.44
C ILE A 234 -3.62 2.12 -5.34
N THR A 235 -4.77 2.18 -6.02
CA THR A 235 -5.12 3.33 -6.89
C THR A 235 -5.45 4.63 -6.15
N GLU A 236 -5.66 4.57 -4.83
CA GLU A 236 -5.85 5.76 -3.99
C GLU A 236 -4.53 6.50 -3.75
N HIS A 237 -3.39 5.82 -3.83
CA HIS A 237 -2.09 6.47 -3.70
C HIS A 237 -1.83 7.38 -4.90
N ARG A 238 -1.69 8.68 -4.64
CA ARG A 238 -1.44 9.72 -5.64
C ARG A 238 -0.03 10.27 -5.49
N PHE A 239 0.72 10.23 -6.57
CA PHE A 239 2.02 10.87 -6.68
C PHE A 239 1.88 12.20 -7.42
N PRO A 240 2.22 13.34 -6.81
CA PRO A 240 2.28 14.60 -7.55
C PRO A 240 3.46 14.55 -8.53
N ALA A 241 3.23 14.96 -9.78
CA ALA A 241 4.28 15.18 -10.76
C ALA A 241 5.41 16.06 -10.20
N SER A 242 6.65 15.75 -10.58
CA SER A 242 7.83 16.53 -10.16
C SER A 242 7.85 17.96 -10.70
N LYS A 243 7.07 18.24 -11.75
CA LYS A 243 6.94 19.56 -12.38
C LYS A 243 5.50 19.83 -12.78
N LEU A 244 5.13 21.11 -12.82
CA LEU A 244 3.83 21.55 -13.32
C LEU A 244 3.77 21.41 -14.84
N HIS A 245 2.67 20.85 -15.34
CA HIS A 245 2.40 20.80 -16.77
C HIS A 245 2.06 22.19 -17.30
N PRO A 246 2.62 22.63 -18.45
CA PRO A 246 2.45 23.99 -18.97
C PRO A 246 0.99 24.43 -19.16
N THR A 247 0.09 23.50 -19.45
CA THR A 247 -1.34 23.81 -19.74
C THR A 247 -2.33 23.21 -18.74
N LEU A 248 -1.93 22.21 -17.96
CA LEU A 248 -2.85 21.46 -17.08
C LEU A 248 -2.54 21.70 -15.59
N GLY A 249 -1.41 22.34 -15.27
CA GLY A 249 -0.99 22.53 -13.88
C GLY A 249 -0.50 21.22 -13.26
N GLN A 250 -0.92 20.95 -12.03
CA GLN A 250 -0.48 19.77 -11.28
C GLN A 250 -1.08 18.49 -11.89
N ILE A 251 -0.21 17.59 -12.33
CA ILE A 251 -0.56 16.23 -12.75
C ILE A 251 -0.38 15.29 -11.56
N SER A 252 -1.27 14.31 -11.44
CA SER A 252 -1.16 13.21 -10.50
C SER A 252 -0.96 11.87 -11.21
N PHE A 253 0.00 11.10 -10.72
CA PHE A 253 0.23 9.72 -11.12
C PHE A 253 -0.32 8.76 -10.08
N PHE A 254 -0.70 7.56 -10.50
CA PHE A 254 -1.26 6.55 -9.62
C PHE A 254 -1.02 5.15 -10.14
N PRO A 255 -0.70 4.19 -9.26
CA PRO A 255 -0.49 2.80 -9.63
C PRO A 255 -1.83 2.09 -9.86
N ARG A 256 -1.80 1.07 -10.72
CA ARG A 256 -2.93 0.18 -11.00
C ARG A 256 -2.41 -1.24 -11.11
N LEU A 257 -3.09 -2.18 -10.45
CA LEU A 257 -2.82 -3.61 -10.59
C LEU A 257 -3.58 -4.18 -11.80
N LEU A 258 -2.89 -4.99 -12.59
CA LEU A 258 -3.45 -5.78 -13.68
C LEU A 258 -3.50 -7.25 -13.26
N ALA A 259 -4.67 -7.88 -13.40
CA ALA A 259 -4.89 -9.30 -13.09
C ALA A 259 -4.42 -10.25 -14.21
N TYR A 260 -3.36 -9.84 -14.93
CA TYR A 260 -2.68 -10.64 -15.95
C TYR A 260 -1.24 -10.12 -16.08
N GLY A 261 -0.32 -11.01 -16.44
CA GLY A 261 1.07 -10.60 -16.71
C GLY A 261 1.25 -9.99 -18.08
N ILE A 262 2.31 -9.19 -18.19
CA ILE A 262 2.72 -8.55 -19.45
C ILE A 262 3.99 -9.22 -19.95
N SER A 263 3.91 -9.79 -21.14
CA SER A 263 5.07 -10.41 -21.79
C SER A 263 5.97 -9.34 -22.42
N SER A 264 7.28 -9.57 -22.40
CA SER A 264 8.23 -8.76 -23.15
C SER A 264 8.59 -9.43 -24.47
N PRO A 265 8.67 -8.68 -25.59
CA PRO A 265 9.28 -9.20 -26.80
C PRO A 265 10.72 -9.65 -26.53
N LYS A 266 11.16 -10.73 -27.18
CA LYS A 266 12.48 -11.35 -26.95
C LYS A 266 13.64 -10.36 -27.12
N GLU A 267 13.50 -9.42 -28.05
CA GLU A 267 14.47 -8.37 -28.35
C GLU A 267 14.73 -7.44 -27.15
N PHE A 268 13.74 -7.24 -26.28
CA PHE A 268 13.87 -6.41 -25.08
C PHE A 268 14.27 -7.21 -23.83
N ASN A 269 14.53 -8.52 -23.98
CA ASN A 269 14.94 -9.44 -22.92
C ASN A 269 16.22 -10.22 -23.31
N ASN A 270 17.05 -9.63 -24.16
CA ASN A 270 18.30 -10.21 -24.67
C ASN A 270 19.51 -9.98 -23.74
N GLU A 271 19.37 -9.07 -22.77
CA GLU A 271 20.40 -8.72 -21.80
C GLU A 271 19.79 -8.63 -20.39
N ARG A 272 20.62 -8.84 -19.37
CA ARG A 272 20.22 -8.68 -17.97
C ARG A 272 20.05 -7.18 -17.60
N PRO A 273 19.19 -6.86 -16.63
CA PRO A 273 18.35 -7.77 -15.84
C PRO A 273 17.17 -8.31 -16.65
N TYR A 274 16.96 -9.63 -16.57
CA TYR A 274 15.91 -10.29 -17.35
C TYR A 274 14.51 -10.03 -16.80
N ILE A 275 13.51 -9.98 -17.68
CA ILE A 275 12.10 -9.84 -17.33
C ILE A 275 11.54 -11.21 -16.91
N VAL A 276 10.88 -11.24 -15.75
CA VAL A 276 10.27 -12.45 -15.21
C VAL A 276 9.07 -12.85 -16.05
N SER A 277 9.13 -14.04 -16.64
CA SER A 277 8.06 -14.58 -17.47
C SER A 277 7.00 -15.31 -16.63
N LYS A 278 5.79 -15.42 -17.21
CA LYS A 278 4.64 -16.17 -16.66
C LYS A 278 4.12 -15.68 -15.30
N LEU A 279 4.29 -14.38 -15.01
CA LEU A 279 3.50 -13.77 -13.96
C LEU A 279 2.05 -13.68 -14.44
N ASP A 280 1.12 -13.87 -13.53
CA ASP A 280 -0.32 -13.70 -13.69
C ASP A 280 -0.78 -12.32 -13.22
N PHE A 281 0.16 -11.41 -12.97
CA PHE A 281 -0.08 -10.03 -12.63
C PHE A 281 0.98 -9.11 -13.24
N ALA A 282 0.63 -7.84 -13.34
CA ALA A 282 1.53 -6.75 -13.69
C ALA A 282 1.02 -5.44 -13.08
N TYR A 283 1.83 -4.39 -13.12
CA TYR A 283 1.39 -3.07 -12.73
C TYR A 283 1.32 -2.14 -13.93
N GLN A 284 0.49 -1.12 -13.79
CA GLN A 284 0.42 -0.01 -14.72
C GLN A 284 0.54 1.29 -13.91
N PHE A 285 1.34 2.23 -14.39
CA PHE A 285 1.43 3.55 -13.78
C PHE A 285 0.69 4.54 -14.68
N CYS A 286 -0.42 5.06 -14.16
CA CYS A 286 -1.33 5.94 -14.88
C CYS A 286 -1.11 7.39 -14.46
N CYS A 287 -1.42 8.34 -15.34
CA CYS A 287 -1.60 9.73 -14.96
C CYS A 287 -3.01 10.23 -15.33
N ASP A 288 -3.45 11.30 -14.67
CA ASP A 288 -4.74 11.96 -14.89
C ASP A 288 -4.91 12.54 -16.31
N MET A 289 -3.82 12.74 -17.06
CA MET A 289 -3.87 13.10 -18.50
C MET A 289 -4.34 11.95 -19.41
N GLY A 290 -4.53 10.73 -18.88
CA GLY A 290 -4.94 9.57 -19.65
C GLY A 290 -3.79 8.79 -20.30
N TYR A 291 -2.53 9.07 -19.94
CA TYR A 291 -1.40 8.22 -20.30
C TYR A 291 -1.19 7.13 -19.25
N ALA A 292 -0.65 6.00 -19.70
CA ALA A 292 -0.28 4.90 -18.84
C ALA A 292 0.97 4.19 -19.37
N ILE A 293 1.84 3.77 -18.46
CA ILE A 293 2.96 2.86 -18.77
C ILE A 293 2.73 1.51 -18.12
N ASP A 294 2.97 0.47 -18.89
CA ASP A 294 2.96 -0.90 -18.40
C ASP A 294 4.30 -1.23 -17.75
N ILE A 295 4.23 -1.72 -16.51
CA ILE A 295 5.39 -2.10 -15.70
C ILE A 295 5.55 -3.62 -15.80
N ARG A 296 6.68 -4.04 -16.37
CA ARG A 296 7.15 -5.43 -16.34
C ARG A 296 8.10 -5.59 -15.17
N ILE A 297 8.10 -6.76 -14.55
CA ILE A 297 8.94 -7.03 -13.37
C ILE A 297 10.20 -7.74 -13.84
N ASN A 298 11.37 -7.19 -13.51
CA ASN A 298 12.64 -7.85 -13.79
C ASN A 298 13.02 -8.85 -12.68
N GLU A 299 14.08 -9.61 -12.92
CA GLU A 299 14.53 -10.68 -12.02
C GLU A 299 14.97 -10.16 -10.64
N TRP A 300 15.27 -8.88 -10.51
CA TRP A 300 15.60 -8.20 -9.26
C TRP A 300 14.40 -7.47 -8.64
N LEU A 301 13.18 -7.83 -9.07
CA LEU A 301 11.94 -7.25 -8.57
C LEU A 301 11.85 -5.73 -8.77
N MET A 302 12.55 -5.21 -9.79
CA MET A 302 12.50 -3.80 -10.16
C MET A 302 11.51 -3.56 -11.29
N PRO A 303 10.83 -2.40 -11.30
CA PRO A 303 9.94 -2.02 -12.37
C PRO A 303 10.72 -1.72 -13.66
N ASN A 304 10.36 -2.40 -14.74
CA ASN A 304 10.94 -2.24 -16.07
C ASN A 304 9.84 -1.87 -17.09
N PHE A 305 9.92 -0.69 -17.66
CA PHE A 305 8.88 -0.09 -18.49
C PHE A 305 9.49 0.48 -19.78
N GLN A 306 8.66 0.70 -20.79
CA GLN A 306 9.10 1.41 -21.98
C GLN A 306 8.97 2.92 -21.74
N PRO A 307 10.05 3.70 -21.91
CA PRO A 307 10.05 5.09 -21.49
C PRO A 307 9.24 5.98 -22.44
N LEU A 308 8.08 6.45 -21.98
CA LEU A 308 7.24 7.46 -22.65
C LEU A 308 7.73 8.88 -22.31
N ALA A 309 7.67 9.80 -23.27
CA ALA A 309 8.17 11.17 -23.11
C ALA A 309 7.54 11.91 -21.91
N ILE A 310 6.22 11.80 -21.76
CA ILE A 310 5.48 12.43 -20.66
C ILE A 310 5.92 11.89 -19.28
N PHE A 311 6.24 10.60 -19.19
CA PHE A 311 6.75 10.02 -17.95
C PHE A 311 8.19 10.45 -17.70
N ARG A 312 9.06 10.54 -18.72
CA ARG A 312 10.43 11.05 -18.52
C ARG A 312 10.47 12.48 -18.00
N GLU A 313 9.54 13.32 -18.45
CA GLU A 313 9.55 14.75 -18.12
C GLU A 313 8.88 15.06 -16.78
N PHE A 314 7.79 14.36 -16.46
CA PHE A 314 6.92 14.67 -15.31
C PHE A 314 6.90 13.58 -14.24
N GLN A 315 7.67 12.49 -14.38
CA GLN A 315 7.66 11.40 -13.40
C GLN A 315 7.87 11.93 -11.97
N PRO A 316 7.08 11.44 -11.00
CA PRO A 316 7.23 11.80 -9.61
C PRO A 316 8.54 11.26 -9.02
N GLU A 317 8.99 11.81 -7.89
CA GLU A 317 10.09 11.23 -7.12
C GLU A 317 9.61 10.00 -6.32
N GLY A 318 10.49 9.04 -6.04
CA GLY A 318 10.19 7.90 -5.17
C GLY A 318 9.30 6.80 -5.77
N TRP A 319 8.86 6.94 -7.02
CA TRP A 319 7.89 6.02 -7.61
C TRP A 319 8.48 4.63 -7.93
N VAL A 320 9.77 4.58 -8.26
CA VAL A 320 10.47 3.32 -8.55
C VAL A 320 10.59 2.50 -7.27
N GLU A 321 10.95 3.15 -6.17
CA GLU A 321 11.07 2.61 -4.83
C GLU A 321 9.71 2.07 -4.36
N PHE A 322 8.64 2.86 -4.55
CA PHE A 322 7.28 2.42 -4.25
C PHE A 322 6.90 1.13 -5.00
N PHE A 323 7.14 1.07 -6.32
CA PHE A 323 6.82 -0.14 -7.07
C PHE A 323 7.73 -1.29 -6.68
N HIS A 324 9.00 -1.05 -6.37
CA HIS A 324 9.90 -2.10 -5.90
C HIS A 324 9.38 -2.74 -4.62
N GLU A 325 9.03 -1.95 -3.59
CA GLU A 325 8.43 -2.45 -2.35
C GLU A 325 7.13 -3.21 -2.60
N LEU A 326 6.26 -2.65 -3.45
CA LEU A 326 4.98 -3.27 -3.80
C LEU A 326 5.17 -4.61 -4.51
N ILE A 327 6.12 -4.70 -5.44
CA ILE A 327 6.48 -5.93 -6.16
C ILE A 327 7.07 -6.94 -5.18
N CYS A 328 8.00 -6.55 -4.30
CA CYS A 328 8.59 -7.44 -3.30
C CYS A 328 7.50 -8.08 -2.43
N LYS A 329 6.59 -7.28 -1.89
CA LYS A 329 5.46 -7.75 -1.08
C LYS A 329 4.56 -8.74 -1.83
N GLU A 330 4.24 -8.46 -3.08
CA GLU A 330 3.42 -9.36 -3.90
C GLU A 330 4.16 -10.68 -4.20
N MET A 331 5.47 -10.59 -4.42
CA MET A 331 6.34 -11.71 -4.79
C MET A 331 6.69 -12.61 -3.60
N GLU A 332 6.57 -12.16 -2.35
CA GLU A 332 6.73 -13.01 -1.16
C GLU A 332 5.82 -14.24 -1.20
N SER A 333 4.58 -14.08 -1.65
CA SER A 333 3.60 -15.18 -1.72
C SER A 333 3.76 -16.07 -2.96
N ARG A 334 4.37 -15.54 -4.03
CA ARG A 334 4.42 -16.19 -5.35
C ARG A 334 5.78 -16.82 -5.68
N ARG A 335 6.87 -16.10 -5.39
CA ARG A 335 8.28 -16.46 -5.66
C ARG A 335 9.21 -15.93 -4.55
N PRO A 336 9.10 -16.45 -3.32
CA PRO A 336 9.88 -15.99 -2.17
C PRO A 336 11.41 -16.16 -2.35
N GLU A 337 11.84 -17.03 -3.26
CA GLU A 337 13.26 -17.16 -3.64
C GLU A 337 13.83 -15.90 -4.29
N LEU A 338 13.03 -15.16 -5.08
CA LEU A 338 13.48 -13.91 -5.70
C LEU A 338 13.58 -12.78 -4.68
N VAL A 339 12.65 -12.74 -3.72
CA VAL A 339 12.66 -11.75 -2.63
C VAL A 339 13.92 -11.94 -1.77
N ARG A 340 14.19 -13.18 -1.32
CA ARG A 340 15.42 -13.50 -0.55
C ARG A 340 16.70 -13.13 -1.29
N ARG A 341 16.73 -13.27 -2.62
CA ARG A 341 17.88 -12.86 -3.43
C ARG A 341 18.08 -11.35 -3.43
N VAL A 342 16.98 -10.59 -3.54
CA VAL A 342 17.00 -9.13 -3.49
C VAL A 342 17.51 -8.66 -2.13
N GLU A 343 16.94 -9.18 -1.04
CA GLU A 343 17.36 -8.86 0.33
C GLU A 343 18.85 -9.14 0.55
N TRP A 344 19.30 -10.33 0.16
CA TRP A 344 20.72 -10.68 0.22
C TRP A 344 21.60 -9.70 -0.59
N ALA A 345 21.23 -9.36 -1.82
CA ALA A 345 22.02 -8.48 -2.66
C ALA A 345 22.06 -7.03 -2.11
N GLN A 346 21.02 -6.59 -1.40
CA GLN A 346 20.98 -5.30 -0.70
C GLN A 346 21.90 -5.28 0.52
N GLU A 347 22.10 -6.41 1.19
CA GLU A 347 23.01 -6.53 2.34
C GLU A 347 24.49 -6.63 1.95
N VAL A 348 24.78 -7.15 0.75
CA VAL A 348 26.16 -7.32 0.27
C VAL A 348 26.75 -6.00 -0.21
N MET A 349 27.56 -5.37 0.66
CA MET A 349 28.34 -4.17 0.32
C MET A 349 29.45 -4.49 -0.67
N LEU A 350 29.63 -3.65 -1.69
CA LEU A 350 30.69 -3.82 -2.69
C LEU A 350 32.10 -3.78 -2.07
N ALA A 351 32.28 -2.94 -1.04
CA ALA A 351 33.53 -2.83 -0.29
C ALA A 351 33.92 -4.12 0.44
N ASP A 352 32.92 -4.86 0.95
CA ASP A 352 33.14 -6.09 1.73
C ASP A 352 32.98 -7.36 0.88
N ALA A 353 32.60 -7.21 -0.39
CA ALA A 353 32.30 -8.32 -1.27
C ALA A 353 33.54 -9.01 -1.87
N GLU A 354 34.76 -8.61 -1.49
CA GLU A 354 36.02 -9.21 -2.00
C GLU A 354 36.04 -9.33 -3.54
N LEU A 355 35.50 -8.32 -4.24
CA LEU A 355 35.43 -8.31 -5.69
C LEU A 355 36.83 -8.05 -6.29
N PRO A 356 37.14 -8.59 -7.49
CA PRO A 356 38.42 -8.40 -8.16
C PRO A 356 38.54 -7.01 -8.81
N PHE A 357 38.39 -5.97 -8.01
CA PHE A 357 38.52 -4.56 -8.37
C PHE A 357 39.47 -3.85 -7.39
N GLU A 358 40.14 -2.81 -7.88
CA GLU A 358 40.98 -1.97 -7.02
C GLU A 358 40.11 -1.17 -6.03
N PRO A 359 40.55 -0.94 -4.79
CA PRO A 359 39.79 -0.17 -3.80
C PRO A 359 39.35 1.21 -4.30
N GLU A 360 40.21 1.90 -5.05
CA GLU A 360 39.91 3.21 -5.65
C GLU A 360 38.71 3.16 -6.61
N PHE A 361 38.53 2.04 -7.32
CA PHE A 361 37.38 1.85 -8.20
C PHE A 361 36.10 1.61 -7.40
N ILE A 362 36.17 0.86 -6.29
CA ILE A 362 35.03 0.65 -5.40
C ILE A 362 34.62 1.96 -4.72
N ASP A 363 35.58 2.79 -4.31
CA ASP A 363 35.31 4.13 -3.78
C ASP A 363 34.65 5.03 -4.83
N ASP A 364 35.12 5.02 -6.09
CA ASP A 364 34.46 5.74 -7.20
C ASP A 364 33.00 5.28 -7.39
N LEU A 365 32.73 3.97 -7.37
CA LEU A 365 31.37 3.43 -7.43
C LEU A 365 30.50 3.92 -6.27
N ALA A 366 31.04 3.97 -5.05
CA ALA A 366 30.31 4.48 -3.89
C ALA A 366 29.98 5.98 -4.04
N THR A 367 30.89 6.81 -4.59
CA THR A 367 30.57 8.23 -4.86
C THR A 367 29.47 8.40 -5.90
N LYS A 368 29.26 7.41 -6.76
CA LYS A 368 28.20 7.35 -7.77
C LYS A 368 26.90 6.72 -7.24
N GLY A 369 26.81 6.44 -5.94
CA GLY A 369 25.63 5.86 -5.30
C GLY A 369 25.48 4.35 -5.49
N LEU A 370 26.53 3.65 -5.90
CA LEU A 370 26.56 2.20 -6.01
C LEU A 370 27.28 1.64 -4.78
N HIS A 371 26.52 1.24 -3.76
CA HIS A 371 27.09 0.75 -2.49
C HIS A 371 27.02 -0.77 -2.36
N THR A 372 25.97 -1.36 -2.91
CA THR A 372 25.61 -2.76 -2.74
C THR A 372 25.67 -3.53 -4.05
N LEU A 373 25.68 -4.85 -3.97
CA LEU A 373 25.54 -5.71 -5.15
C LEU A 373 24.24 -5.39 -5.90
N PHE A 374 23.15 -5.15 -5.16
CA PHE A 374 21.84 -4.80 -5.69
C PHE A 374 21.87 -3.52 -6.55
N ASP A 375 22.57 -2.48 -6.11
CA ASP A 375 22.66 -1.21 -6.84
C ASP A 375 23.27 -1.38 -8.24
N VAL A 376 24.14 -2.37 -8.41
CA VAL A 376 24.80 -2.69 -9.69
C VAL A 376 23.92 -3.60 -10.55
N VAL A 377 23.48 -4.74 -10.02
CA VAL A 377 22.81 -5.80 -10.81
C VAL A 377 21.41 -5.44 -11.29
N THR A 378 20.82 -4.37 -10.75
CA THR A 378 19.53 -3.83 -11.18
C THR A 378 19.65 -2.92 -12.41
N ARG A 379 20.86 -2.49 -12.78
CA ARG A 379 21.12 -1.57 -13.88
C ARG A 379 21.44 -2.32 -15.17
N ARG A 380 21.04 -1.75 -16.30
CA ARG A 380 21.50 -2.18 -17.62
C ARG A 380 22.90 -1.61 -17.91
N HIS A 381 23.63 -2.29 -18.78
CA HIS A 381 24.95 -1.83 -19.23
C HIS A 381 24.95 -0.38 -19.73
N GLU A 382 23.97 -0.01 -20.55
CA GLU A 382 23.81 1.35 -21.07
C GLU A 382 23.62 2.39 -19.95
N GLN A 383 22.93 2.05 -18.86
CA GLN A 383 22.71 2.97 -17.73
C GLN A 383 24.00 3.22 -16.96
N LEU A 384 24.82 2.19 -16.76
CA LEU A 384 26.13 2.35 -16.12
C LEU A 384 27.06 3.27 -16.92
N VAL A 385 27.01 3.19 -18.25
CA VAL A 385 27.85 4.01 -19.14
C VAL A 385 27.32 5.44 -19.26
N VAL A 386 26.02 5.61 -19.54
CA VAL A 386 25.42 6.91 -19.87
C VAL A 386 25.03 7.70 -18.62
N GLU A 387 24.39 7.06 -17.64
CA GLU A 387 23.89 7.76 -16.44
C GLU A 387 24.99 7.94 -15.39
N LEU A 388 25.90 6.96 -15.25
CA LEU A 388 26.94 6.95 -14.21
C LEU A 388 28.36 7.20 -14.75
N GLY A 389 28.52 7.39 -16.07
CA GLY A 389 29.78 7.77 -16.69
C GLY A 389 30.90 6.75 -16.56
N LEU A 390 30.57 5.45 -16.46
CA LEU A 390 31.58 4.39 -16.44
C LEU A 390 32.09 4.10 -17.86
N GLU A 391 33.37 3.75 -17.97
CA GLU A 391 33.92 3.26 -19.24
C GLU A 391 33.21 1.97 -19.67
N GLU A 392 32.92 1.81 -20.96
CA GLU A 392 32.20 0.66 -21.52
C GLU A 392 32.82 -0.68 -21.09
N THR A 393 34.14 -0.81 -21.13
CA THR A 393 34.84 -2.05 -20.73
C THR A 393 34.73 -2.30 -19.22
N ALA A 394 34.84 -1.26 -18.40
CA ALA A 394 34.73 -1.33 -16.94
C ALA A 394 33.29 -1.68 -16.51
N ALA A 395 32.28 -1.04 -17.11
CA ALA A 395 30.88 -1.31 -16.84
C ALA A 395 30.50 -2.76 -17.19
N ARG A 396 31.02 -3.30 -18.30
CA ARG A 396 30.80 -4.70 -18.69
C ARG A 396 31.42 -5.65 -17.68
N ARG A 397 32.68 -5.43 -17.32
CA ARG A 397 33.40 -6.25 -16.32
C ARG A 397 32.72 -6.21 -14.95
N LEU A 398 32.23 -5.04 -14.53
CA LEU A 398 31.49 -4.86 -13.28
C LEU A 398 30.24 -5.75 -13.25
N LEU A 399 29.41 -5.69 -14.29
CA LEU A 399 28.22 -6.53 -14.40
C LEU A 399 28.57 -8.03 -14.42
N ASP A 400 29.56 -8.44 -15.21
CA ASP A 400 29.97 -9.85 -15.31
C ASP A 400 30.40 -10.43 -13.96
N VAL A 401 31.18 -9.66 -13.18
CA VAL A 401 31.64 -10.04 -11.84
C VAL A 401 30.47 -10.10 -10.86
N CYS A 402 29.61 -9.09 -10.83
CA CYS A 402 28.48 -9.05 -9.92
C CYS A 402 27.46 -10.16 -10.21
N TYR A 403 27.18 -10.43 -11.50
CA TYR A 403 26.31 -11.54 -11.89
C TYR A 403 26.93 -12.91 -11.61
N ALA A 404 28.25 -13.08 -11.77
CA ALA A 404 28.91 -14.33 -11.38
C ALA A 404 28.75 -14.61 -9.88
N ARG A 405 28.80 -13.58 -9.03
CA ARG A 405 28.56 -13.70 -7.59
C ARG A 405 27.10 -14.03 -7.28
N SER A 406 26.15 -13.36 -7.91
CA SER A 406 24.72 -13.67 -7.71
C SER A 406 24.36 -15.08 -8.19
N ASP A 407 24.90 -15.51 -9.32
CA ASP A 407 24.64 -16.84 -9.89
C ASP A 407 25.25 -17.95 -9.00
N ALA A 408 26.37 -17.67 -8.31
CA ALA A 408 26.94 -18.58 -7.33
C ALA A 408 26.03 -18.72 -6.10
N TRP A 409 25.56 -17.59 -5.55
CA TRP A 409 24.64 -17.59 -4.43
C TRP A 409 23.33 -18.32 -4.75
N GLU A 410 22.76 -18.12 -5.95
CA GLU A 410 21.53 -18.81 -6.36
C GLU A 410 21.68 -20.33 -6.42
N LYS A 411 22.82 -20.83 -6.92
CA LYS A 411 23.12 -22.27 -6.97
C LYS A 411 23.15 -22.90 -5.58
N GLU A 412 23.68 -22.17 -4.60
CA GLU A 412 23.76 -22.62 -3.20
C GLU A 412 22.41 -22.59 -2.49
N ASN A 413 21.52 -21.66 -2.88
CA ASN A 413 20.23 -21.42 -2.22
C ASN A 413 19.02 -22.03 -2.96
N GLY A 414 19.26 -22.90 -3.94
CA GLY A 414 18.22 -23.67 -4.63
C GLY A 414 17.40 -22.86 -5.65
N GLY A 415 17.87 -21.68 -6.05
CA GLY A 415 17.25 -20.85 -7.08
C GLY A 415 17.39 -21.52 -8.44
N THR A 416 16.31 -22.10 -8.96
CA THR A 416 16.30 -22.57 -10.37
C THR A 416 15.97 -21.37 -11.24
N ILE A 417 16.87 -20.96 -12.15
CA ILE A 417 16.64 -19.87 -13.11
C ILE A 417 15.47 -20.25 -14.03
N TYR A 418 14.24 -19.92 -13.64
CA TYR A 418 13.09 -19.82 -14.53
C TYR A 418 12.90 -18.35 -14.94
N VAL A 419 13.96 -17.79 -15.51
CA VAL A 419 13.90 -16.55 -16.27
C VAL A 419 14.26 -16.90 -17.72
N ARG A 420 13.29 -17.48 -18.44
CA ARG A 420 13.27 -17.60 -19.90
C ARG A 420 11.86 -17.38 -20.42
#